data_AF-A0ABD5B4P0-F1
#
_entry.id   AF-A0ABD5B4P0-F1
#
_cell.length_a   1.000
_cell.length_b   1.000
_cell.length_c   1.000
_cell.angle_alpha   90.00
_cell.angle_beta   90.00
_cell.angle_gamma   90.00
#
_symmetry.space_group_name_H-M   'P 1'
#
loop_
_entity.id
_entity.type
_entity.pdbx_description
1 polymer ?
#
loop_
_entity_poly.entity_id
_entity_poly.type
_entity_poly.pdbx_seq_one_letter_code
_entity_poly.pdbx_strand_id
1 'polypeptide(L)' 'MDLKEFLENNPIINMSQLAKEMWPTNKSARIKLFNKLHEKEAGSGKQRITEKDIEDAKTVLKKLSDDINKL' A
#
# COMPACT_ATOMS: atom_id res chain seq x y z
N MET A 1 2.74 3.18 -14.87
CA MET A 1 3.20 2.52 -13.64
C MET A 1 2.04 2.41 -12.67
N ASP A 2 1.72 1.18 -12.28
CA ASP A 2 0.72 0.93 -11.22
C ASP A 2 1.39 0.87 -9.84
N LEU A 3 0.60 0.73 -8.77
CA LEU A 3 1.12 0.69 -7.41
C LEU A 3 2.04 -0.52 -7.18
N LYS A 4 1.77 -1.66 -7.82
CA LYS A 4 2.58 -2.86 -7.66
C LYS A 4 3.96 -2.66 -8.28
N GLU A 5 4.00 -2.23 -9.54
CA GLU A 5 5.23 -1.93 -10.27
C GLU A 5 6.05 -0.87 -9.54
N PHE A 6 5.41 0.18 -9.00
CA PHE A 6 6.10 1.18 -8.19
C PHE A 6 6.77 0.57 -6.95
N LEU A 7 6.06 -0.26 -6.20
CA LEU A 7 6.59 -0.86 -4.97
C LEU A 7 7.67 -1.90 -5.24
N GLU A 8 7.58 -2.65 -6.35
CA GLU A 8 8.60 -3.60 -6.80
C GLU A 8 9.89 -2.88 -7.21
N ASN A 9 9.78 -1.74 -7.89
CA ASN A 9 10.91 -0.91 -8.29
C ASN A 9 11.54 -0.11 -7.14
N ASN A 10 10.88 -0.05 -5.97
CA ASN A 10 11.33 0.73 -4.82
C ASN A 10 11.39 -0.13 -3.54
N PRO A 11 12.32 -1.11 -3.46
CA PRO A 11 12.39 -2.06 -2.34
C PRO A 11 12.77 -1.41 -1.00
N ILE A 12 13.25 -0.17 -1.01
CA ILE A 12 13.47 0.64 0.19
C ILE A 12 12.16 0.93 0.95
N ILE A 13 11.01 0.88 0.28
CA ILE A 13 9.71 1.12 0.89
C ILE A 13 9.31 -0.10 1.71
N ASN A 14 9.22 0.08 3.03
CA ASN A 14 8.70 -0.94 3.93
C ASN A 14 7.19 -1.13 3.74
N MET A 15 6.80 -2.15 2.97
CA MET A 15 5.39 -2.46 2.67
C MET A 15 4.54 -2.71 3.92
N SER A 16 5.13 -3.24 5.00
CA SER A 16 4.40 -3.49 6.24
C SER A 16 4.01 -2.19 6.93
N GLN A 17 4.91 -1.21 6.94
CA GLN A 17 4.63 0.11 7.51
C GLN A 17 3.68 0.88 6.61
N LEU A 18 3.93 0.90 5.29
CA LEU A 18 3.04 1.53 4.31
C LEU A 18 1.60 1.05 4.49
N ALA A 19 1.38 -0.26 4.56
CA ALA A 19 0.04 -0.81 4.70
C ALA A 19 -0.64 -0.40 6.02
N LYS A 20 0.10 -0.36 7.14
CA LYS A 20 -0.44 0.08 8.44
C LYS A 20 -0.91 1.54 8.39
N GLU A 21 -0.15 2.41 7.75
CA GLU A 21 -0.51 3.82 7.60
C GLU A 21 -1.69 3.99 6.62
N MET A 22 -1.77 3.18 5.56
CA MET A 22 -2.90 3.20 4.62
C MET A 22 -4.21 2.76 5.28
N TRP A 23 -4.16 1.74 6.16
CA TRP A 23 -5.35 1.20 6.84
C TRP A 23 -5.12 1.03 8.35
N PRO A 24 -5.14 2.14 9.12
CA PRO A 24 -4.71 2.15 10.53
C PRO A 24 -5.59 1.29 11.45
N THR A 25 -6.86 1.08 11.09
CA THR A 25 -7.79 0.24 11.87
C THR A 25 -7.75 -1.23 11.47
N ASN A 26 -7.01 -1.60 10.41
CA ASN A 26 -6.95 -2.96 9.91
C ASN A 26 -5.80 -3.75 10.56
N LYS A 27 -6.15 -4.68 11.46
CA LYS A 27 -5.16 -5.54 12.16
C LYS A 27 -4.27 -6.36 11.23
N SER A 28 -4.73 -6.62 10.00
CA SER A 28 -4.04 -7.43 8.99
C SER A 28 -3.67 -6.60 7.76
N ALA A 29 -3.41 -5.29 7.92
CA ALA A 29 -3.17 -4.36 6.83
C ALA A 29 -2.09 -4.84 5.84
N ARG A 30 -0.97 -5.38 6.35
CA ARG A 30 0.10 -5.98 5.52
C ARG A 30 -0.43 -7.09 4.62
N ILE A 31 -1.21 -8.01 5.18
CA ILE A 31 -1.79 -9.13 4.42
C ILE A 31 -2.79 -8.61 3.40
N LYS A 32 -3.60 -7.60 3.77
CA LYS A 32 -4.53 -6.92 2.84
C LYS A 32 -3.78 -6.32 1.65
N LEU A 33 -2.65 -5.61 1.89
CA LEU A 33 -1.83 -5.06 0.79
C LEU A 33 -1.31 -6.18 -0.09
N PHE A 34 -0.67 -7.20 0.51
CA PHE A 34 -0.12 -8.34 -0.22
C PHE A 34 -1.17 -9.02 -1.11
N ASN A 35 -2.34 -9.33 -0.55
CA ASN A 35 -3.41 -9.98 -1.29
C ASN A 35 -3.91 -9.12 -2.46
N LYS A 36 -4.04 -7.80 -2.24
CA LYS A 36 -4.47 -6.87 -3.29
C LYS A 36 -3.46 -6.76 -4.43
N LEU A 37 -2.16 -6.72 -4.11
CA LEU A 37 -1.09 -6.66 -5.12
C LEU A 37 -0.96 -7.96 -5.93
N HIS A 38 -1.37 -9.10 -5.37
CA HIS A 38 -1.28 -10.41 -6.01
C HIS A 38 -2.64 -10.94 -6.50
N GLU A 39 -3.67 -10.10 -6.48
CA GLU A 39 -5.04 -10.46 -6.83
C GLU A 39 -5.55 -11.76 -6.20
N LYS A 40 -5.18 -12.00 -4.93
CA LYS A 40 -5.56 -13.24 -4.23
C LYS A 40 -7.08 -13.34 -4.11
N GLU A 41 -7.59 -14.57 -4.23
CA GLU A 41 -9.01 -14.86 -4.06
C GLU A 41 -9.38 -14.83 -2.58
N ALA A 42 -10.48 -14.14 -2.27
CA ALA A 42 -11.07 -14.11 -0.93
C ALA A 42 -12.60 -14.17 -1.08
N GLY A 43 -13.21 -15.21 -0.51
CA GLY A 43 -14.63 -15.49 -0.72
C GLY A 43 -14.94 -15.73 -2.20
N SER A 44 -15.85 -14.97 -2.78
CA SER A 44 -16.30 -15.11 -4.18
C SER A 44 -15.59 -14.19 -5.18
N GLY A 45 -14.51 -13.50 -4.80
CA GLY A 45 -13.86 -12.51 -5.67
C GLY A 45 -12.37 -12.34 -5.44
N LYS A 46 -11.71 -11.70 -6.42
CA LYS A 46 -10.30 -11.30 -6.34
C LYS A 46 -10.17 -9.99 -5.57
N GLN A 47 -9.24 -9.93 -4.63
CA GLN A 47 -8.88 -8.66 -3.99
C GLN A 47 -8.02 -7.86 -4.96
N ARG A 48 -8.57 -6.82 -5.59
CA ARG A 48 -7.82 -5.93 -6.49
C ARG A 48 -7.44 -4.64 -5.79
N ILE A 49 -6.39 -3.97 -6.28
CA ILE A 49 -6.11 -2.57 -5.95
C ILE A 49 -7.25 -1.71 -6.51
N THR A 50 -7.79 -0.84 -5.65
CA THR A 50 -8.82 0.13 -5.99
C THR A 50 -8.22 1.52 -6.09
N GLU A 51 -8.95 2.46 -6.69
CA GLU A 51 -8.56 3.88 -6.72
C GLU A 51 -8.29 4.44 -5.33
N LYS A 52 -9.14 4.09 -4.36
CA LYS A 52 -8.95 4.48 -2.95
C LYS A 52 -7.65 3.96 -2.36
N ASP A 53 -7.26 2.73 -2.68
CA ASP A 53 -5.98 2.18 -2.21
C ASP A 53 -4.79 2.95 -2.82
N ILE A 54 -4.91 3.43 -4.05
CA ILE A 54 -3.89 4.27 -4.69
C ILE A 54 -3.81 5.65 -4.02
N GLU A 55 -4.96 6.27 -3.72
CA GLU A 55 -5.02 7.55 -3.00
C GLU A 55 -4.40 7.45 -1.60
N ASP A 56 -4.69 6.37 -0.88
CA ASP A 56 -4.13 6.11 0.46
C ASP A 56 -2.61 5.92 0.38
N ALA A 57 -2.13 5.14 -0.58
CA ALA A 57 -0.69 4.95 -0.78
C ALA A 57 0.01 6.27 -1.10
N LYS A 58 -0.54 7.08 -2.02
CA LYS A 58 0.00 8.40 -2.35
C LYS A 58 0.05 9.32 -1.14
N THR A 59 -1.00 9.32 -0.32
CA THR A 59 -1.09 10.16 0.89
C THR A 59 0.02 9.80 1.87
N VAL A 60 0.19 8.52 2.17
CA VAL A 60 1.23 8.04 3.10
C VAL A 60 2.63 8.34 2.57
N LEU A 61 2.88 8.03 1.30
CA LEU A 61 4.20 8.25 0.68
C LEU A 61 4.54 9.73 0.56
N LYS A 62 3.55 10.58 0.26
CA LYS A 62 3.72 12.04 0.25
C LYS A 62 4.08 12.55 1.64
N LYS A 63 3.40 12.10 2.69
CA LYS A 63 3.75 12.46 4.07
C LYS A 63 5.20 12.11 4.40
N LEU A 64 5.66 10.92 4.02
CA LEU A 64 7.06 10.51 4.20
C LEU A 64 8.02 11.44 3.44
N SER A 65 7.70 11.78 2.19
CA SER A 65 8.47 12.74 1.39
C SER A 65 8.55 14.11 2.07
N ASP A 66 7.42 14.62 2.56
CA ASP A 66 7.34 15.90 3.25
C ASP A 66 8.14 15.90 4.56
N ASP A 67 8.17 14.78 5.29
CA ASP A 67 8.96 14.64 6.52
C ASP A 67 10.47 14.54 6.23
N ILE A 68 10.88 13.90 5.14
CA ILE A 68 12.28 13.87 4.68
C ILE A 68 12.78 15.29 4.35
N ASN A 69 11.95 16.12 3.71
CA ASN A 69 12.30 17.51 3.37
C ASN A 69 12.44 18.44 4.59
N LYS A 70 12.03 17.97 5.78
CA LYS A 70 12.19 18.71 7.06
C LYS A 70 13.43 18.26 7.84
N LEU A 71 14.18 17.27 7.36
CA LEU A 71 15.49 16.90 7.92
C LEU A 71 16.48 18.03 7.68
#